data_AF-A0A7J3WH85-F1
#
_entry.id   AF-A0A7J3WH85-F1
#
_cell.length_a   1.000
_cell.length_b   1.000
_cell.length_c   1.000
_cell.angle_alpha   90.00
_cell.angle_beta   90.00
_cell.angle_gamma   90.00
#
_symmetry.space_group_name_H-M   'P 1'
#
loop_
_entity.id
_entity.type
_entity.pdbx_description
1 polymer ?
#
loop_
_entity_poly.entity_id
_entity_poly.type
_entity_poly.pdbx_seq_one_letter_code
_entity_poly.pdbx_strand_id
1 'polypeptide(L)'
;MVKGRAGAQRRKFVVDKKAFSLARQAARRQPRITFYSPVSSLVLNYLKNVTPRFSISDEVSKIVEAELSRRYPELFSASRRLSRASERS
;
A
#
# COMPACT_ATOMS: atom_id res chain seq x y z
N MET A 1 -23.57 3.84 -31.54
CA MET A 1 -23.71 3.19 -30.22
C MET A 1 -22.31 2.74 -29.84
N VAL A 2 -21.65 3.09 -28.73
CA VAL A 2 -22.06 3.47 -27.38
C VAL A 2 -21.16 4.62 -26.88
N LYS A 3 -21.78 5.63 -26.25
CA LYS A 3 -21.14 6.76 -25.54
C LYS A 3 -20.83 6.37 -24.09
N GLY A 4 -19.74 6.92 -23.53
CA GLY A 4 -19.52 7.09 -22.08
C GLY A 4 -18.66 5.99 -21.46
N ARG A 5 -17.89 6.18 -20.39
CA ARG A 5 -17.59 7.21 -19.38
C ARG A 5 -16.19 6.79 -18.84
N ALA A 6 -15.27 7.56 -18.31
CA ALA A 6 -15.26 8.87 -17.70
C ALA A 6 -13.82 9.38 -17.75
N GLY A 7 -13.63 10.63 -18.14
CA GLY A 7 -12.46 11.38 -17.70
C GLY A 7 -12.60 11.57 -16.19
N ALA A 8 -12.01 10.68 -15.40
CA ALA A 8 -11.82 10.92 -13.98
C ALA A 8 -10.85 12.09 -13.88
N GLN A 9 -11.37 13.30 -13.65
CA GLN A 9 -10.57 14.45 -13.25
C GLN A 9 -9.64 13.99 -12.12
N ARG A 10 -8.33 13.89 -12.40
CA ARG A 10 -7.32 13.74 -11.35
C ARG A 10 -7.38 15.02 -10.53
N ARG A 11 -8.21 15.01 -9.47
CA ARG A 11 -8.11 16.00 -8.40
C ARG A 11 -6.66 15.97 -7.93
N LYS A 12 -5.93 17.08 -8.09
CA LYS A 12 -4.59 17.26 -7.51
C LYS A 12 -4.70 16.88 -6.03
N PHE A 13 -4.02 15.82 -5.62
CA PHE A 13 -4.08 15.32 -4.27
C PHE A 13 -3.16 16.20 -3.41
N VAL A 14 -3.71 17.25 -2.81
CA VAL A 14 -2.96 18.08 -1.87
C VAL A 14 -2.83 17.29 -0.57
N VAL A 15 -1.63 16.77 -0.32
CA VAL A 15 -1.32 16.02 0.90
C VAL A 15 -1.32 17.00 2.09
N ASP A 16 -2.22 16.77 3.05
CA ASP A 16 -2.22 17.50 4.32
C ASP A 16 -1.00 17.08 5.16
N LYS A 17 -0.13 18.05 5.46
CA LYS A 17 1.11 17.83 6.22
C LYS A 17 0.88 17.35 7.65
N LYS A 18 -0.17 17.84 8.34
CA LYS A 18 -0.50 17.42 9.71
C LYS A 18 -1.02 15.98 9.72
N ALA A 19 -1.96 15.66 8.84
CA ALA A 19 -2.48 14.30 8.69
C ALA A 19 -1.36 13.30 8.34
N PHE A 20 -0.45 13.71 7.46
CA PHE A 20 0.70 12.89 7.08
C PHE A 20 1.68 12.64 8.24
N SER A 21 1.94 13.65 9.08
CA SER A 21 2.81 13.49 10.25
C SER A 21 2.23 12.46 11.25
N LEU A 22 0.92 12.52 11.50
CA LEU A 22 0.22 11.55 12.34
C LEU A 22 0.29 10.14 11.75
N ALA A 23 0.03 10.01 10.44
CA ALA A 23 0.15 8.73 9.74
C ALA A 23 1.56 8.14 9.84
N ARG A 24 2.60 8.98 9.73
CA ARG A 24 4.00 8.55 9.90
C ARG A 24 4.28 8.04 11.31
N GLN A 25 3.77 8.71 12.34
CA GLN A 25 3.95 8.27 13.72
C GLN A 25 3.24 6.92 13.97
N ALA A 26 2.04 6.74 13.44
CA ALA A 26 1.30 5.49 13.50
C ALA A 26 2.05 4.35 12.79
N ALA A 27 2.57 4.60 11.57
CA ALA A 27 3.34 3.61 10.81
C ALA A 27 4.61 3.14 11.54
N ARG A 28 5.28 4.04 12.28
CA ARG A 28 6.44 3.68 13.10
C ARG A 28 6.09 2.80 14.30
N ARG A 29 4.90 2.99 14.88
CA ARG A 29 4.43 2.21 16.04
C ARG A 29 3.88 0.84 15.63
N GLN A 30 3.15 0.78 14.53
CA GLN A 30 2.47 -0.43 14.06
C GLN A 30 2.68 -0.59 12.55
N PRO A 31 3.83 -1.14 12.11
CA PRO A 31 4.09 -1.33 10.68
C PRO A 31 3.25 -2.47 10.07
N ARG A 32 2.75 -3.39 10.92
CA ARG A 32 1.99 -4.56 10.47
C ARG A 32 0.51 -4.24 10.37
N ILE A 33 -0.03 -4.37 9.16
CA ILE A 33 -1.46 -4.33 8.89
C ILE A 33 -2.00 -5.76 9.09
N THR A 34 -3.05 -5.92 9.90
CA THR A 34 -3.74 -7.21 10.04
C THR A 34 -4.87 -7.27 9.03
N PHE A 35 -4.90 -8.35 8.22
CA PHE A 35 -5.91 -8.56 7.19
C PHE A 35 -6.82 -9.73 7.59
N TYR A 36 -8.14 -9.56 7.46
CA TYR A 36 -9.12 -10.61 7.72
C TYR A 36 -9.91 -10.91 6.45
N SER A 37 -9.42 -11.86 5.64
CA SER A 37 -10.11 -12.39 4.45
C SER A 37 -9.90 -13.91 4.40
N PRO A 38 -10.95 -14.72 4.59
CA PRO A 38 -10.84 -16.18 4.52
C PRO A 38 -10.28 -16.65 3.17
N VAL A 39 -10.70 -16.02 2.07
CA VAL A 39 -10.25 -16.36 0.72
C VAL A 39 -8.76 -16.05 0.54
N SER A 40 -8.33 -14.86 0.96
CA SER A 40 -6.91 -14.49 0.86
C SER A 40 -6.05 -15.38 1.74
N SER A 41 -6.51 -15.72 2.94
CA SER A 41 -5.84 -16.67 3.82
C SER A 41 -5.71 -18.05 3.18
N LEU A 42 -6.75 -18.57 2.53
CA LEU A 42 -6.70 -19.85 1.85
C LEU A 42 -5.64 -19.85 0.73
N VAL A 43 -5.66 -18.83 -0.14
CA VAL A 43 -4.70 -18.71 -1.26
C VAL A 43 -3.26 -18.59 -0.74
N LEU A 44 -3.03 -17.71 0.25
CA LEU A 44 -1.69 -17.48 0.78
C LEU A 44 -1.14 -18.70 1.52
N ASN A 45 -1.99 -19.44 2.24
CA ASN A 45 -1.57 -20.69 2.89
C ASN A 45 -1.32 -21.80 1.86
N TYR A 46 -2.12 -21.90 0.80
CA TYR A 46 -1.84 -22.81 -0.30
C TYR A 46 -0.47 -22.53 -0.92
N LEU A 47 -0.20 -21.27 -1.30
CA LEU A 47 1.10 -20.86 -1.87
C LEU A 47 2.27 -21.16 -0.94
N LYS A 48 2.10 -20.91 0.37
CA LYS A 48 3.08 -21.26 1.39
C LYS A 48 3.41 -22.74 1.42
N ASN A 49 2.41 -23.60 1.26
CA ASN A 49 2.58 -25.05 1.35
C ASN A 49 3.23 -25.65 0.09
N VAL A 50 2.99 -25.06 -1.08
CA VAL A 50 3.48 -25.61 -2.36
C VAL A 50 4.77 -24.95 -2.86
N THR A 51 5.19 -23.83 -2.28
CA THR A 51 6.36 -23.05 -2.74
C THR A 51 7.45 -23.00 -1.67
N PRO A 52 8.65 -23.56 -1.93
CA PRO A 52 9.77 -23.48 -1.00
C PRO A 52 10.12 -22.03 -0.66
N ARG A 53 10.41 -21.76 0.62
CA ARG A 53 10.83 -20.45 1.14
C ARG A 53 9.79 -19.32 0.93
N PHE A 54 8.53 -19.66 0.69
CA PHE A 54 7.47 -18.67 0.52
C PHE A 54 7.17 -17.93 1.84
N SER A 55 7.12 -16.60 1.76
CA SER A 55 6.83 -15.71 2.87
C SER A 55 5.52 -14.99 2.63
N ILE A 56 4.47 -15.37 3.37
CA ILE A 56 3.14 -14.73 3.30
C ILE A 56 3.25 -13.23 3.55
N SER A 57 4.05 -12.81 4.53
CA SER A 57 4.20 -11.39 4.87
C SER A 57 4.89 -10.59 3.77
N ASP A 58 5.89 -11.17 3.09
CA ASP A 58 6.57 -10.54 1.97
C ASP A 58 5.62 -10.39 0.77
N GLU A 59 4.88 -11.46 0.46
CA GLU A 59 3.91 -11.45 -0.64
C GLU A 59 2.80 -10.42 -0.41
N VAL A 60 2.23 -10.39 0.80
CA VAL A 60 1.21 -9.40 1.16
C VAL A 60 1.77 -7.98 1.05
N SER A 61 3.01 -7.75 1.49
CA SER A 61 3.63 -6.41 1.40
C SER A 61 3.74 -5.96 -0.05
N LYS A 62 4.19 -6.85 -0.95
CA LYS A 62 4.28 -6.58 -2.40
C LYS A 62 2.92 -6.26 -3.02
N ILE A 63 1.90 -7.08 -2.74
CA ILE A 63 0.54 -6.87 -3.25
C ILE A 63 -0.02 -5.52 -2.78
N VAL A 64 0.12 -5.22 -1.50
CA VAL A 64 -0.39 -3.96 -0.92
C VAL A 64 0.36 -2.75 -1.48
N GLU A 65 1.69 -2.78 -1.56
CA GLU A 65 2.46 -1.69 -2.15
C GLU A 65 2.10 -1.46 -3.62
N ALA A 66 1.98 -2.53 -4.41
CA ALA A 66 1.58 -2.44 -5.81
C ALA A 66 0.21 -1.77 -5.95
N GLU A 67 -0.79 -2.22 -5.18
CA GLU A 67 -2.15 -1.69 -5.27
C GLU A 67 -2.25 -0.25 -4.73
N LEU A 68 -1.54 0.09 -3.65
CA LEU A 68 -1.48 1.46 -3.13
C LEU A 68 -0.80 2.42 -4.11
N SER A 69 0.29 1.99 -4.75
CA SER A 69 0.98 2.80 -5.76
C SER A 69 0.09 3.08 -6.97
N ARG A 70 -0.76 2.11 -7.34
CA ARG A 70 -1.70 2.22 -8.46
C ARG A 70 -2.90 3.11 -8.12
N ARG A 71 -3.49 2.96 -6.93
CA ARG A 71 -4.67 3.73 -6.49
C ARG A 71 -4.34 5.16 -6.08
N TYR A 72 -3.18 5.38 -5.43
CA TYR A 72 -2.80 6.66 -4.83
C TYR A 72 -1.37 7.07 -5.22
N PRO A 73 -1.06 7.26 -6.52
CA PRO A 73 0.30 7.45 -7.01
C PRO A 73 1.00 8.69 -6.42
N GLU A 74 0.28 9.79 -6.24
CA GLU A 74 0.82 11.04 -5.67
C GLU A 74 1.16 10.88 -4.18
N LEU A 75 0.26 10.27 -3.41
CA LEU A 75 0.47 9.97 -1.98
C LEU A 75 1.61 8.98 -1.80
N PHE A 76 1.64 7.90 -2.58
CA PHE A 76 2.68 6.87 -2.50
C PHE A 76 4.07 7.45 -2.83
N SER A 77 4.15 8.33 -3.84
CA SER A 77 5.37 9.04 -4.19
C SER A 77 5.82 10.00 -3.08
N ALA A 78 4.89 10.72 -2.45
CA ALA A 78 5.20 11.57 -1.30
C ALA A 78 5.72 10.74 -0.11
N SER A 79 5.09 9.59 0.17
CA SER A 79 5.52 8.66 1.22
C SER A 79 6.93 8.13 1.01
N ARG A 80 7.29 7.68 -0.21
CA ARG A 80 8.66 7.20 -0.50
C ARG A 80 9.72 8.28 -0.30
N ARG A 81 9.43 9.53 -0.68
CA ARG A 81 10.38 10.65 -0.50
C ARG A 81 10.65 10.91 0.98
N LEU A 82 9.61 10.86 1.80
CA LEU A 82 9.69 11.16 3.22
C LEU A 82 10.28 10.01 4.05
N SER A 83 10.12 8.74 3.64
CA SER A 83 10.77 7.62 4.32
C SER A 83 12.29 7.70 4.19
N ARG A 84 12.81 8.01 2.99
CA ARG A 84 14.25 8.14 2.70
C ARG A 84 14.91 9.33 3.40
N ALA A 85 14.16 10.38 3.70
CA ALA A 85 14.67 11.55 4.43
C ALA A 85 14.95 11.24 5.92
N SER A 86 14.34 10.20 6.48
CA SER A 86 14.52 9.79 7.88
C SER A 86 15.80 8.97 8.13
N GLU A 87 16.51 8.55 7.08
CA GLU A 87 17.73 7.73 7.18
C GLU A 87 19.02 8.56 7.07
N ARG A 88 18.91 9.89 6.86
CA ARG A 88 20.04 10.81 6.66
C ARG A 88 20.16 11.88 7.76
N SER A 89 19.50 11.69 8.89
CA SER A 89 19.55 12.55 10.07
C SER A 89 19.71 11.68 11.31
#